data_AF-A0A7C1IQI2-F1
#
_entry.id   AF-A0A7C1IQI2-F1
#
_cell.length_a   1.000
_cell.length_b   1.000
_cell.length_c   1.000
_cell.angle_alpha   90.00
_cell.angle_beta   90.00
_cell.angle_gamma   90.00
#
_symmetry.space_group_name_H-M   'P 1'
#
loop_
_entity.id
_entity.type
_entity.pdbx_description
1 polymer ?
#
loop_
_entity_poly.entity_id
_entity_poly.type
_entity_poly.pdbx_seq_one_letter_code
_entity_poly.pdbx_strand_id
1 'polypeptide(L)'
;MNEKNDSGACGSCGGSCGGDEKIAYEAGNIFQGPYNTYDPEEDIFTEGEIKDGRQHGEYIEYYGMDKKIIRVKGSYSNGLLHGEWLYYEKNGEVIKVDIYNEGRLLETRK
;
A
#
# COMPACT_ATOMS: atom_id res chain seq x y z
N MET A 1 24.02 24.43 17.84
CA MET A 1 22.65 23.97 17.54
C MET A 1 22.71 23.34 16.17
N ASN A 2 22.26 22.10 16.02
CA ASN A 2 22.82 21.19 15.02
C ASN A 2 22.13 21.28 13.66
N GLU A 3 22.95 21.17 12.61
CA GLU A 3 22.76 20.39 11.37
C GLU A 3 21.35 20.25 10.78
N LYS A 4 21.17 20.65 9.51
CA LYS A 4 21.38 19.82 8.29
C LYS A 4 21.69 20.76 7.11
N ASN A 5 22.93 20.89 6.66
CA ASN A 5 23.58 20.06 5.62
C ASN A 5 22.81 20.04 4.29
N ASP A 6 23.12 21.05 3.47
CA ASP A 6 22.69 21.23 2.10
C ASP A 6 23.50 20.32 1.16
N SER A 7 22.85 19.45 0.39
CA SER A 7 23.41 18.55 -0.63
C SER A 7 22.26 17.93 -1.42
N GLY A 8 22.17 17.96 -2.76
CA GLY A 8 22.99 18.62 -3.78
C GLY A 8 22.59 18.10 -5.18
N ALA A 9 22.87 18.90 -6.22
CA ALA A 9 22.84 18.52 -7.65
C ALA A 9 21.55 17.94 -8.27
N CYS A 10 20.82 18.78 -9.01
CA CYS A 10 19.99 18.33 -10.14
C CYS A 10 20.88 18.21 -11.39
N GLY A 11 20.89 17.04 -12.05
CA GLY A 11 21.74 16.76 -13.23
C GLY A 11 20.96 16.06 -14.36
N SER A 12 21.15 16.54 -15.59
CA SER A 12 20.30 16.24 -16.76
C SER A 12 20.57 14.90 -17.46
N CYS A 13 19.50 14.20 -17.90
CA CYS A 13 19.50 13.07 -18.86
C CYS A 13 18.06 12.83 -19.40
N GLY A 14 17.77 12.38 -20.64
CA GLY A 14 18.69 12.28 -21.79
C GLY A 14 18.24 11.50 -23.06
N GLY A 15 17.06 10.84 -23.14
CA GLY A 15 16.70 10.01 -24.31
C GLY A 15 15.27 9.47 -24.36
N SER A 16 14.80 9.12 -25.57
CA SER A 16 13.43 8.67 -25.88
C SER A 16 13.38 7.20 -26.32
N CYS A 17 12.43 6.42 -25.80
CA CYS A 17 12.01 5.10 -26.33
C CYS A 17 10.51 4.90 -26.07
N GLY A 18 9.77 4.33 -27.03
CA GLY A 18 8.35 3.96 -26.89
C GLY A 18 8.16 2.44 -26.94
N GLY A 19 7.06 1.94 -26.37
CA GLY A 19 6.72 0.52 -26.35
C GLY A 19 5.61 0.21 -25.33
N ASP A 20 4.40 0.11 -25.84
CA ASP A 20 3.11 -0.15 -25.21
C ASP A 20 3.04 -1.26 -24.12
N GLU A 21 3.10 -0.85 -22.86
CA GLU A 21 2.13 -1.32 -21.86
C GLU A 21 1.75 -0.14 -20.94
N LYS A 22 0.45 0.08 -20.69
CA LYS A 22 -0.06 1.39 -20.27
C LYS A 22 -0.01 1.63 -18.74
N ILE A 23 1.17 1.41 -18.17
CA ILE A 23 1.54 1.81 -16.80
C ILE A 23 2.74 2.74 -16.93
N ALA A 24 2.68 3.94 -16.36
CA ALA A 24 3.63 5.01 -16.65
C ALA A 24 5.03 4.78 -16.04
N TYR A 25 5.84 3.95 -16.70
CA TYR A 25 7.28 3.83 -16.46
C TYR A 25 8.05 4.98 -17.12
N GLU A 26 7.74 6.22 -16.76
CA GLU A 26 8.54 7.38 -17.15
C GLU A 26 9.80 7.46 -16.27
N ALA A 27 10.91 6.95 -16.81
CA ALA A 27 12.28 7.14 -16.32
C ALA A 27 12.60 6.68 -14.89
N GLY A 28 12.55 5.36 -14.64
CA GLY A 28 13.26 4.71 -13.52
C GLY A 28 12.78 5.04 -12.10
N ASN A 29 11.81 5.95 -11.97
CA ASN A 29 11.28 6.37 -10.68
C ASN A 29 10.13 5.45 -10.29
N ILE A 30 10.48 4.33 -9.67
CA ILE A 30 9.50 3.38 -9.13
C ILE A 30 8.64 4.15 -8.10
N PHE A 31 7.32 4.17 -8.26
CA PHE A 31 6.45 4.93 -7.36
C PHE A 31 6.68 4.49 -5.90
N GLN A 32 7.10 5.43 -5.05
CA GLN A 32 7.30 5.22 -3.62
C GLN A 32 6.45 6.21 -2.84
N GLY A 33 5.61 5.72 -1.93
CA GLY A 33 4.74 6.51 -1.09
C GLY A 33 3.33 5.95 -0.95
N PRO A 34 2.44 6.69 -0.26
CA PRO A 34 1.05 6.29 -0.05
C PRO A 34 0.27 6.32 -1.36
N TYR A 35 -0.56 5.31 -1.57
CA TYR A 35 -1.56 5.25 -2.62
C TYR A 35 -2.94 5.04 -2.01
N ASN A 36 -3.97 5.41 -2.77
CA ASN A 36 -5.34 5.05 -2.48
C ASN A 36 -6.09 4.75 -3.77
N THR A 37 -7.03 3.81 -3.68
CA THR A 37 -7.92 3.42 -4.78
C THR A 37 -9.35 3.33 -4.25
N TYR A 38 -10.32 3.47 -5.14
CA TYR A 38 -11.73 3.31 -4.80
C TYR A 38 -12.45 2.54 -5.89
N ASP A 39 -13.19 1.53 -5.46
CA ASP A 39 -13.92 0.61 -6.31
C ASP A 39 -15.43 0.91 -6.23
N PRO A 40 -16.01 1.59 -7.24
CA PRO A 40 -17.40 2.05 -7.21
C PRO A 40 -18.44 0.92 -7.31
N GLU A 41 -18.05 -0.28 -7.74
CA GLU A 41 -18.94 -1.43 -7.86
C GLU A 41 -19.17 -2.15 -6.53
N GLU A 42 -18.12 -2.26 -5.70
CA GLU A 42 -18.21 -2.87 -4.35
C GLU A 42 -18.37 -1.84 -3.22
N ASP A 43 -18.26 -0.54 -3.52
CA ASP A 43 -18.21 0.56 -2.56
C ASP A 43 -17.09 0.34 -1.52
N ILE A 44 -15.86 0.13 -2.02
CA ILE A 44 -14.67 -0.13 -1.20
C ILE A 44 -13.63 0.96 -1.45
N PHE A 45 -13.13 1.57 -0.37
CA PHE A 45 -11.99 2.47 -0.42
C PHE A 45 -10.75 1.76 0.14
N THR A 46 -9.64 1.79 -0.57
CA THR A 46 -8.39 1.11 -0.19
C THR A 46 -7.28 2.12 -0.04
N GLU A 47 -6.49 1.98 1.02
CA GLU A 47 -5.29 2.76 1.33
C GLU A 47 -4.10 1.84 1.58
N GLY A 48 -2.93 2.24 1.11
CA GLY A 48 -1.69 1.55 1.42
C GLY A 48 -0.47 2.37 1.05
N GLU A 49 0.72 1.80 1.23
CA GLU A 49 1.97 2.37 0.75
C GLU A 49 2.66 1.39 -0.22
N ILE A 50 3.36 1.94 -1.21
CA ILE A 50 4.25 1.22 -2.12
C ILE A 50 5.66 1.72 -1.87
N LYS A 51 6.63 0.80 -1.86
CA LYS A 51 8.06 1.09 -1.69
C LYS A 51 8.85 0.13 -2.57
N ASP A 52 9.83 0.65 -3.30
CA ASP A 52 10.55 -0.11 -4.34
C ASP A 52 9.63 -0.88 -5.31
N GLY A 53 8.43 -0.33 -5.57
CA GLY A 53 7.45 -0.90 -6.53
C GLY A 53 6.66 -2.08 -6.01
N ARG A 54 6.70 -2.33 -4.70
CA ARG A 54 5.95 -3.37 -4.02
C ARG A 54 5.17 -2.78 -2.86
N GLN A 55 4.04 -3.38 -2.50
CA GLN A 55 3.29 -2.96 -1.32
C GLN A 55 4.16 -3.10 -0.06
N HIS A 56 4.16 -2.07 0.78
CA HIS A 56 4.96 -1.99 2.00
C HIS A 56 4.27 -1.07 3.00
N GLY A 57 4.39 -1.37 4.30
CA GLY A 57 3.76 -0.57 5.35
C GLY A 57 2.30 -0.97 5.59
N GLU A 58 1.52 -0.07 6.17
CA GLU A 58 0.11 -0.33 6.49
C GLU A 58 -0.74 -0.43 5.23
N TYR A 59 -1.76 -1.29 5.29
CA TYR A 59 -2.80 -1.42 4.27
C TYR A 59 -4.16 -1.48 4.96
N ILE A 60 -5.11 -0.68 4.47
CA ILE A 60 -6.42 -0.52 5.09
C ILE A 60 -7.49 -0.45 3.99
N GLU A 61 -8.46 -1.36 4.04
CA GLU A 61 -9.67 -1.30 3.26
C GLU A 61 -10.82 -0.79 4.13
N TYR A 62 -11.70 0.01 3.55
CA TYR A 62 -12.88 0.57 4.19
C TYR A 62 -14.13 0.25 3.36
N TYR A 63 -15.26 0.07 4.05
CA TYR A 63 -16.56 0.13 3.42
C TYR A 63 -16.94 1.60 3.19
N GLY A 64 -17.13 1.97 1.93
CA GLY A 64 -17.53 3.29 1.47
C GLY A 64 -16.40 4.32 1.35
N MET A 65 -16.58 5.29 0.45
CA MET A 65 -15.73 6.49 0.36
C MET A 65 -15.61 7.26 1.69
N ASP A 66 -16.62 7.15 2.57
CA ASP A 66 -16.65 7.82 3.88
C ASP A 66 -15.55 7.35 4.86
N LYS A 67 -14.84 6.25 4.56
CA LYS A 67 -13.80 5.64 5.43
C LYS A 67 -14.26 5.35 6.86
N LYS A 68 -15.56 5.22 7.06
CA LYS A 68 -16.20 5.21 8.38
C LYS A 68 -16.11 3.85 9.07
N ILE A 69 -16.12 2.77 8.29
CA ILE A 69 -16.05 1.40 8.77
C ILE A 69 -14.87 0.74 8.05
N ILE A 70 -13.86 0.32 8.79
CA ILE A 70 -12.76 -0.49 8.27
C ILE A 70 -13.36 -1.85 7.87
N ARG A 71 -12.92 -2.41 6.74
CA ARG A 71 -13.22 -3.76 6.24
C ARG A 71 -12.06 -4.71 6.55
N VAL A 72 -10.85 -4.26 6.23
CA VAL A 72 -9.60 -4.99 6.49
C VAL A 72 -8.55 -4.00 6.95
N LYS A 73 -7.75 -4.35 7.95
CA LYS A 73 -6.50 -3.67 8.27
C LYS A 73 -5.38 -4.68 8.39
N GLY A 74 -4.25 -4.41 7.74
CA GLY A 74 -3.06 -5.23 7.85
C GLY A 74 -1.80 -4.47 7.46
N SER A 75 -0.77 -5.21 7.08
CA SER A 75 0.47 -4.64 6.55
C SER A 75 1.10 -5.53 5.49
N TYR A 76 1.88 -4.91 4.61
CA TYR A 76 2.71 -5.58 3.63
C TYR A 76 4.19 -5.34 3.92
N SER A 77 5.02 -6.32 3.56
CA SER A 77 6.46 -6.21 3.56
C SER A 77 7.00 -6.79 2.25
N ASN A 78 7.69 -5.96 1.45
CA ASN A 78 8.27 -6.35 0.16
C ASN A 78 7.28 -6.96 -0.84
N GLY A 79 6.01 -6.55 -0.80
CA GLY A 79 4.90 -7.09 -1.62
C GLY A 79 4.23 -8.34 -1.06
N LEU A 80 4.55 -8.75 0.18
CA LEU A 80 4.03 -9.94 0.83
C LEU A 80 3.25 -9.58 2.11
N LEU A 81 2.16 -10.30 2.38
CA LEU A 81 1.36 -10.13 3.62
C LEU A 81 2.26 -10.33 4.85
N HIS A 82 2.27 -9.38 5.78
CA HIS A 82 3.09 -9.45 7.00
C HIS A 82 2.39 -8.79 8.18
N GLY A 83 2.59 -9.35 9.38
CA GLY A 83 1.94 -8.88 10.60
C GLY A 83 0.51 -9.42 10.75
N GLU A 84 -0.26 -8.77 11.62
CA GLU A 84 -1.67 -9.09 11.87
C GLU A 84 -2.60 -8.45 10.83
N TRP A 85 -3.57 -9.23 10.38
CA TRP A 85 -4.57 -8.91 9.38
C TRP A 85 -5.95 -9.04 10.03
N LEU A 86 -6.47 -7.89 10.46
CA LEU A 86 -7.73 -7.71 11.14
C LEU A 86 -8.85 -7.55 10.10
N TYR A 87 -9.80 -8.46 10.09
CA TYR A 87 -11.01 -8.37 9.26
C TYR A 87 -12.17 -7.93 10.14
N TYR A 88 -12.89 -6.92 9.65
CA TYR A 88 -13.97 -6.25 10.37
C TYR A 88 -15.28 -6.42 9.62
N GLU A 89 -16.38 -6.55 10.36
CA GLU A 89 -17.73 -6.53 9.77
C GLU A 89 -18.22 -5.10 9.52
N LYS A 90 -19.34 -4.94 8.82
CA LYS A 90 -20.04 -3.65 8.65
C LYS A 90 -20.49 -3.01 9.96
N ASN A 91 -20.48 -3.77 11.07
CA ASN A 91 -20.73 -3.27 12.43
C ASN A 91 -19.47 -2.71 13.13
N GLY A 92 -18.28 -2.86 12.54
CA GLY A 92 -17.01 -2.45 13.12
C GLY A 92 -16.39 -3.47 14.11
N GLU A 93 -17.03 -4.61 14.31
CA GLU A 93 -16.50 -5.71 15.12
C GLU A 93 -15.48 -6.54 14.33
N VAL A 94 -14.39 -6.96 14.99
CA VAL A 94 -13.38 -7.84 14.39
C VAL A 94 -13.94 -9.26 14.33
N ILE A 95 -14.14 -9.78 13.13
CA ILE A 95 -14.66 -11.13 12.87
C ILE A 95 -13.57 -12.19 12.70
N LYS A 96 -12.33 -11.76 12.43
CA LYS A 96 -11.18 -12.63 12.16
C LYS A 96 -9.89 -11.84 12.30
N VAL A 97 -8.84 -12.48 12.83
CA VAL A 97 -7.47 -11.97 12.79
C VAL A 97 -6.55 -13.04 12.22
N ASP A 98 -5.97 -12.82 11.06
CA ASP A 98 -4.95 -13.70 10.50
C ASP A 98 -3.56 -13.13 10.78
N ILE A 99 -2.60 -13.97 11.16
CA ILE A 99 -1.20 -13.57 11.34
C ILE A 99 -0.41 -14.09 10.15
N TYR A 100 0.13 -13.18 9.34
CA TYR A 100 0.96 -13.52 8.19
C TYR A 100 2.42 -13.17 8.46
N ASN A 101 3.34 -14.00 7.95
CA ASN A 101 4.76 -13.66 7.86
C ASN A 101 5.27 -13.97 6.45
N GLU A 102 5.66 -12.92 5.72
CA GLU A 102 6.27 -13.04 4.39
C GLU A 102 5.35 -13.80 3.41
N GLY A 103 4.05 -13.47 3.44
CA GLY A 103 3.01 -14.09 2.61
C GLY A 103 2.47 -15.41 3.17
N ARG A 104 3.13 -16.02 4.17
CA ARG A 104 2.67 -17.27 4.78
C ARG A 104 1.76 -17.01 5.98
N LEU A 105 0.53 -17.51 5.91
CA LEU A 105 -0.37 -17.59 7.06
C LEU A 105 0.26 -18.47 8.16
N LEU A 106 0.41 -17.92 9.36
CA LEU A 106 0.92 -18.62 10.54
C LEU A 106 -0.22 -19.06 11.46
N GLU A 107 -1.17 -18.17 11.72
CA GLU A 107 -2.28 -18.40 12.65
C GLU A 107 -3.54 -17.68 12.17
N THR A 108 -4.71 -18.26 12.43
CA THR A 108 -6.01 -17.60 12.30
C THR A 108 -6.70 -17.61 13.65
N ARG A 109 -7.07 -16.42 14.13
CA ARG A 109 -7.87 -16.20 15.33
C ARG A 109 -9.28 -15.78 14.91
N LYS A 110 -10.28 -16.28 15.61
CA LYS A 110 -11.72 -16.03 15.43
C LYS A 110 -12.35 -15.82 16.80
#